data_AF-A0A1N7ITQ0-F1
#
_entry.id   AF-A0A1N7ITQ0-F1
#
_cell.length_a   1.000
_cell.length_b   1.000
_cell.length_c   1.000
_cell.angle_alpha   90.00
_cell.angle_beta   90.00
_cell.angle_gamma   90.00
#
_symmetry.space_group_name_H-M   'P 1'
#
loop_
_entity.id
_entity.type
_entity.pdbx_description
1 polymer ?
#
loop_
_entity_poly.entity_id
_entity_poly.type
_entity_poly.pdbx_seq_one_letter_code
_entity_poly.pdbx_strand_id
1 'polypeptide(L)'
;MAPGEQPLQAFKTVRDSAIFTNKRLIVRDSQGLSGKKVEMYSIPFKNVTMWSTENAGKMLDWNAELEMWTKAGHIKINLSKGIDIRAIDRLIASCVLSA
;
A
#
# COMPACT_ATOMS: atom_id res chain seq x y z
N MET A 1 7.02 -8.74 -13.29
CA MET A 1 6.56 -7.33 -13.43
C MET A 1 6.33 -7.03 -14.90
N ALA A 2 5.53 -6.03 -15.24
CA ALA A 2 5.31 -5.65 -16.64
C ALA A 2 6.60 -5.03 -17.26
N PRO A 3 6.75 -5.01 -18.60
CA PRO A 3 7.87 -4.32 -19.23
C PRO A 3 7.97 -2.84 -18.78
N GLY A 4 9.18 -2.42 -18.38
CA GLY A 4 9.44 -1.09 -17.83
C GLY A 4 8.82 -0.80 -16.45
N GLU A 5 8.20 -1.78 -15.81
CA GLU A 5 7.77 -1.68 -14.41
C GLU A 5 8.95 -2.01 -13.49
N GLN A 6 9.30 -1.08 -12.60
CA GLN A 6 10.39 -1.24 -11.65
C GLN A 6 9.86 -1.16 -10.21
N PRO A 7 10.30 -2.04 -9.30
CA PRO A 7 10.02 -1.90 -7.88
C PRO A 7 10.72 -0.65 -7.35
N LEU A 8 9.99 0.18 -6.61
CA LEU A 8 10.52 1.34 -5.92
C LEU A 8 10.76 1.02 -4.44
N GLN A 9 9.76 0.45 -3.78
CA GLN A 9 9.84 0.13 -2.36
C GLN A 9 8.91 -1.02 -1.99
N ALA A 10 9.31 -1.82 -1.01
CA ALA A 10 8.48 -2.85 -0.42
C ALA A 10 8.32 -2.62 1.08
N PHE A 11 7.12 -2.84 1.58
CA PHE A 11 6.75 -2.66 2.98
C PHE A 11 6.10 -3.93 3.51
N LYS A 12 6.36 -4.21 4.78
CA LYS A 12 5.67 -5.28 5.49
C LYS A 12 4.31 -4.77 5.97
N THR A 13 3.23 -5.38 5.50
CA THR A 13 1.90 -5.14 6.06
C THR A 13 1.73 -6.00 7.31
N VAL A 14 0.64 -5.82 8.04
CA VAL A 14 0.31 -6.70 9.19
C VAL A 14 0.15 -8.16 8.75
N ARG A 15 -0.30 -8.39 7.50
CA ARG A 15 -0.62 -9.72 6.98
C ARG A 15 0.52 -10.30 6.15
N ASP A 16 0.99 -9.61 5.10
CA ASP A 16 2.15 -10.04 4.30
C ASP A 16 3.03 -8.88 3.82
N SER A 17 2.67 -8.22 2.72
CA SER A 17 3.51 -7.21 2.07
C SER A 17 2.75 -6.32 1.10
N ALA A 18 3.28 -5.10 0.93
CA ALA A 18 2.84 -4.13 -0.06
C ALA A 18 4.07 -3.65 -0.85
N ILE A 19 4.02 -3.72 -2.18
CA ILE A 19 5.12 -3.38 -3.08
C ILE A 19 4.68 -2.22 -3.96
N PHE A 20 5.37 -1.10 -3.84
CA PHE A 20 5.22 0.06 -4.72
C PHE A 20 6.14 -0.11 -5.91
N THR A 21 5.57 -0.02 -7.11
CA THR A 21 6.33 0.10 -8.36
C THR A 21 6.20 1.51 -8.91
N ASN A 22 6.85 1.79 -10.03
CA ASN A 22 6.59 3.02 -10.79
C ASN A 22 5.23 3.03 -11.53
N LYS A 23 4.41 1.96 -11.43
CA LYS A 23 3.12 1.86 -12.15
C LYS A 23 1.92 1.57 -11.26
N ARG A 24 2.11 0.81 -10.17
CA ARG A 24 1.02 0.35 -9.30
C ARG A 24 1.51 0.04 -7.89
N LEU A 25 0.56 -0.01 -6.97
CA LEU A 25 0.70 -0.70 -5.70
C LEU A 25 0.27 -2.17 -5.86
N ILE A 26 1.12 -3.09 -5.44
CA ILE A 26 0.83 -4.52 -5.40
C ILE A 26 0.69 -4.91 -3.93
N VAL A 27 -0.47 -5.42 -3.54
CA VAL A 27 -0.73 -5.87 -2.16
C VAL A 27 -0.86 -7.39 -2.17
N ARG A 28 -0.10 -8.06 -1.31
CA ARG A 28 -0.29 -9.47 -1.00
C ARG A 28 -0.97 -9.57 0.36
N ASP A 29 -2.05 -10.33 0.43
CA ASP A 29 -2.87 -10.49 1.62
C ASP A 29 -3.18 -11.96 1.88
N SER A 30 -2.64 -12.50 2.97
CA SER A 30 -2.89 -13.86 3.42
C SER A 30 -4.18 -13.86 4.25
N GLN A 31 -5.14 -14.66 3.79
CA GLN A 31 -6.46 -14.78 4.37
C GLN A 31 -6.68 -16.14 5.01
N GLY A 32 -7.54 -16.16 6.03
CA GLY A 32 -7.97 -17.36 6.74
C GLY A 32 -7.02 -17.79 7.86
N LEU A 33 -7.52 -18.64 8.75
CA LEU A 33 -6.81 -19.09 9.96
C LEU A 33 -5.48 -19.80 9.67
N SER A 34 -5.35 -20.44 8.50
CA SER A 34 -4.14 -21.15 8.09
C SER A 34 -3.18 -20.30 7.26
N GLY A 35 -3.57 -19.08 6.85
CA GLY A 35 -2.79 -18.22 5.96
C GLY A 35 -2.51 -18.79 4.57
N LYS A 36 -3.08 -19.95 4.22
CA LYS A 36 -2.83 -20.64 2.94
C LYS A 36 -3.49 -19.96 1.75
N LYS A 37 -4.59 -19.23 1.96
CA LYS A 37 -5.26 -18.48 0.91
C LYS A 37 -4.54 -17.15 0.78
N VAL A 38 -3.97 -16.89 -0.39
CA VAL A 38 -3.28 -15.63 -0.68
C VAL A 38 -4.06 -14.91 -1.76
N GLU A 39 -4.48 -13.68 -1.46
CA GLU A 39 -5.05 -12.77 -2.44
C GLU A 39 -4.00 -11.73 -2.83
N MET A 40 -3.94 -11.42 -4.12
CA MET A 40 -3.05 -10.38 -4.64
C MET A 40 -3.87 -9.33 -5.38
N TYR A 41 -3.72 -8.08 -4.97
CA TYR A 41 -4.37 -6.95 -5.62
C TYR A 41 -3.32 -6.08 -6.31
N SER A 42 -3.69 -5.51 -7.45
CA SER A 42 -2.90 -4.52 -8.18
C SER A 42 -3.72 -3.25 -8.34
N ILE A 43 -3.20 -2.14 -7.83
CA ILE A 43 -3.85 -0.83 -7.88
C ILE A 43 -2.99 0.10 -8.75
N PRO A 44 -3.32 0.28 -10.04
CA PRO A 44 -2.62 1.23 -10.90
C PRO A 44 -2.73 2.65 -10.37
N PHE A 45 -1.62 3.38 -10.27
CA PHE A 45 -1.65 4.75 -9.74
C PHE A 45 -2.50 5.70 -10.60
N LYS A 46 -2.53 5.49 -11.92
CA LYS A 46 -3.41 6.23 -12.84
C LYS A 46 -4.91 6.16 -12.51
N ASN A 47 -5.34 5.19 -11.70
CA ASN A 47 -6.74 5.00 -11.32
C ASN A 47 -7.04 5.54 -9.91
N VAL A 48 -6.03 6.03 -9.20
CA VAL A 48 -6.15 6.55 -7.83
C VAL A 48 -6.61 7.99 -7.92
N THR A 49 -7.74 8.29 -7.27
CA THR A 49 -8.34 9.64 -7.27
C THR A 49 -8.09 10.39 -5.97
N MET A 50 -7.80 9.67 -4.88
CA MET A 50 -7.46 10.22 -3.56
C MET A 50 -6.66 9.18 -2.78
N TRP A 51 -5.82 9.63 -1.84
CA TRP A 51 -5.20 8.80 -0.82
C TRP A 51 -5.15 9.53 0.51
N SER A 52 -5.02 8.77 1.59
CA SER A 52 -4.82 9.26 2.95
C SER A 52 -3.78 8.38 3.65
N THR A 53 -2.97 9.00 4.50
CA THR A 53 -1.98 8.29 5.31
C THR A 53 -2.09 8.70 6.77
N GLU A 54 -2.16 7.72 7.67
CA GLU A 54 -2.25 7.93 9.11
C GLU A 54 -1.08 7.27 9.85
N ASN A 55 -0.51 8.02 10.79
CA ASN A 55 0.54 7.51 11.68
C ASN A 55 -0.05 6.59 12.75
N ALA A 56 0.72 5.57 13.13
CA ALA A 56 0.50 4.89 14.40
C ALA A 56 0.57 5.92 15.56
N GLY A 57 -0.50 6.03 16.36
CA GLY A 57 -0.53 6.91 17.53
C GLY A 57 0.55 6.55 18.57
N LYS A 58 1.02 7.54 19.35
CA LYS A 58 2.17 7.37 20.27
C LYS A 58 1.91 6.52 21.52
N MET A 59 0.66 6.28 21.91
CA MET A 59 0.33 5.68 23.22
C MET A 59 -0.01 4.19 23.19
N LEU A 60 -0.36 3.63 22.05
CA LEU A 60 -0.71 2.22 21.93
C LEU A 60 -0.20 1.67 20.61
N ASP A 61 -0.02 0.37 20.60
CA ASP A 61 0.67 -0.44 19.61
C ASP A 61 -0.10 -0.51 18.26
N TRP A 62 -0.43 0.63 17.66
CA TRP A 62 -1.28 0.76 16.48
C TRP A 62 -0.43 0.69 15.22
N ASN A 63 -0.99 0.11 14.17
CA ASN A 63 -0.35 0.02 12.87
C ASN A 63 -0.55 1.34 12.13
N ALA A 64 0.39 1.71 11.24
CA ALA A 64 0.16 2.84 10.37
C ALA A 64 -0.86 2.44 9.29
N GLU A 65 -1.59 3.40 8.75
CA GLU A 65 -2.68 3.13 7.84
C GLU A 65 -2.52 3.91 6.53
N LEU A 66 -2.76 3.21 5.43
CA LEU A 66 -2.84 3.78 4.09
C LEU A 66 -4.23 3.48 3.51
N GLU A 67 -4.94 4.52 3.12
CA GLU A 67 -6.21 4.43 2.42
C GLU A 67 -6.09 5.00 1.01
N MET A 68 -6.72 4.35 0.03
CA MET A 68 -6.69 4.71 -1.37
C MET A 68 -8.07 4.59 -2.00
N TRP A 69 -8.48 5.63 -2.73
CA TRP A 69 -9.75 5.67 -3.44
C TRP A 69 -9.51 5.60 -4.94
N THR A 70 -10.33 4.78 -5.58
CA THR A 70 -10.43 4.66 -7.02
C THR A 70 -11.89 4.79 -7.42
N LYS A 71 -12.17 4.92 -8.72
CA LYS A 71 -13.55 4.85 -9.23
C LYS A 71 -14.25 3.52 -8.91
N ALA A 72 -13.48 2.45 -8.67
CA ALA A 72 -14.01 1.13 -8.37
C ALA A 72 -14.25 0.89 -6.87
N GLY A 73 -13.77 1.76 -6.00
CA GLY A 73 -13.94 1.62 -4.56
C GLY A 73 -12.77 2.12 -3.72
N HIS A 74 -12.84 1.79 -2.44
CA HIS A 74 -11.90 2.18 -1.39
C HIS A 74 -11.08 0.98 -0.93
N ILE A 75 -9.75 1.13 -0.87
CA ILE A 75 -8.82 0.13 -0.36
C ILE A 75 -8.12 0.67 0.88
N LYS A 76 -8.13 -0.13 1.95
CA LYS A 76 -7.45 0.14 3.24
C LYS A 76 -6.34 -0.87 3.49
N ILE A 77 -5.15 -0.39 3.79
CA ILE A 77 -3.94 -1.19 4.00
C ILE A 77 -3.32 -0.85 5.36
N ASN A 78 -3.24 -1.86 6.22
CA ASN A 78 -2.58 -1.75 7.53
C ASN A 78 -1.09 -2.08 7.39
N LEU A 79 -0.24 -1.11 7.70
CA LEU A 79 1.21 -1.17 7.61
C LEU A 79 1.78 -1.52 8.99
N SER A 80 2.78 -2.39 9.03
CA SER A 80 3.45 -2.73 10.29
C SER A 80 4.06 -1.51 10.97
N LYS A 81 4.24 -1.59 12.29
CA LYS A 81 4.93 -0.57 13.07
C LYS A 81 6.33 -0.25 12.56
N GLY A 82 6.76 0.99 12.81
CA GLY A 82 8.09 1.48 12.45
C GLY A 82 8.24 1.83 10.98
N ILE A 83 7.16 1.74 10.19
CA ILE A 83 7.15 2.22 8.81
C ILE A 83 7.11 3.75 8.80
N ASP A 84 7.99 4.36 8.01
CA ASP A 84 7.95 5.80 7.72
C ASP A 84 6.78 6.11 6.79
N ILE A 85 5.64 6.48 7.38
CA ILE A 85 4.43 6.81 6.63
C ILE A 85 4.62 8.05 5.74
N ARG A 86 5.52 8.97 6.11
CA ARG A 86 5.75 10.20 5.33
C ARG A 86 6.55 9.90 4.08
N ALA A 87 7.44 8.92 4.13
CA ALA A 87 8.09 8.39 2.93
C ALA A 87 7.07 7.75 1.98
N ILE A 88 6.10 7.00 2.51
CA ILE A 88 5.00 6.41 1.72
C ILE A 88 4.15 7.49 1.07
N ASP A 89 3.74 8.52 1.80
CA ASP A 89 2.96 9.62 1.26
C ASP A 89 3.67 10.31 0.09
N ARG A 90 4.96 10.65 0.25
CA ARG A 90 5.77 11.22 -0.83
C ARG A 90 5.92 10.28 -2.02
N LEU A 91 6.07 8.97 -1.78
CA LEU A 91 6.17 7.97 -2.84
C LEU A 91 4.88 7.89 -3.65
N ILE A 92 3.72 7.84 -2.98
CA ILE A 92 2.41 7.84 -3.65
C ILE A 92 2.22 9.13 -4.44
N ALA A 93 2.52 10.29 -3.84
CA ALA A 93 2.43 11.57 -4.53
C ALA A 93 3.28 11.58 -5.81
N SER A 94 4.52 11.05 -5.75
CA SER A 94 5.39 10.97 -6.92
C SER A 94 4.80 10.08 -8.02
N CYS A 95 4.16 8.97 -7.67
CA CYS A 95 3.59 8.04 -8.63
C CYS A 95 2.21 8.46 -9.17
N VAL A 96 1.43 9.23 -8.41
CA VAL A 96 0.08 9.65 -8.79
C VAL A 96 0.08 11.00 -9.50
N LEU A 97 0.91 11.95 -9.06
CA LEU A 97 0.93 13.33 -9.58
C LEU A 97 1.95 13.55 -10.70
N SER A 98 2.95 12.67 -10.83
CA SER A 98 3.96 12.77 -11.91
C SER A 98 3.69 11.81 -13.08
N ALA A 99 2.51 11.19 -13.11
CA ALA A 99 2.10 10.18 -14.09
C ALA A 99 1.48 10.79 -15.36
#